data_AF-A0A5G2QIQ0-F1
#
_entry.id   AF-A0A5G2QIQ0-F1
#
_cell.length_a   1.000
_cell.length_b   1.000
_cell.length_c   1.000
_cell.angle_alpha   90.00
_cell.angle_beta   90.00
_cell.angle_gamma   90.00
#
_symmetry.space_group_name_H-M   'P 1'
#
loop_
_entity.id
_entity.type
_entity.pdbx_description
1 polymer ?
#
loop_
_entity_poly.entity_id
_entity_poly.type
_entity_poly.pdbx_seq_one_letter_code
_entity_poly.pdbx_strand_id
1 'polypeptide(L)'
;MASEAEKTFQRFAVFGESSSSGTEMNNKNFSKLCKDCGIMDGKMVTSTDVDIVFSKVKAKNARTVTFQQFQEAMKELGQKRFKGKSPDEALENIYKLMEGKDPATTGVTVSDSLHSLNPTSLNPHCSCLPSYMPGFLSTVA
;
A
#
# COMPACT_ATOMS: atom_id res chain seq x y z
N MET A 1 -15.39 -12.59 -14.23
CA MET A 1 -14.07 -12.21 -14.79
C MET A 1 -13.94 -10.70 -14.85
N ALA A 2 -13.68 -10.05 -16.00
CA ALA A 2 -13.29 -8.63 -16.06
C ALA A 2 -14.27 -7.67 -15.32
N SER A 3 -15.59 -7.88 -15.47
CA SER A 3 -16.62 -7.06 -14.81
C SER A 3 -16.59 -7.12 -13.27
N GLU A 4 -16.11 -8.21 -12.68
CA GLU A 4 -15.97 -8.29 -11.21
C GLU A 4 -14.69 -7.58 -10.76
N ALA A 5 -13.60 -7.71 -11.52
CA ALA A 5 -12.39 -6.94 -11.27
C ALA A 5 -12.63 -5.43 -11.42
N GLU A 6 -13.52 -5.01 -12.32
CA GLU A 6 -13.96 -3.62 -12.48
C GLU A 6 -14.80 -3.14 -11.28
N LYS A 7 -15.75 -3.95 -10.79
CA LYS A 7 -16.50 -3.63 -9.56
C LYS A 7 -15.57 -3.50 -8.36
N THR A 8 -14.66 -4.44 -8.16
CA THR A 8 -13.65 -4.39 -7.09
C THR A 8 -12.76 -3.16 -7.26
N PHE A 9 -12.32 -2.83 -8.48
CA PHE A 9 -11.60 -1.60 -8.76
C PHE A 9 -12.40 -0.36 -8.34
N GLN A 10 -13.66 -0.21 -8.79
CA GLN A 10 -14.53 0.92 -8.44
C GLN A 10 -14.74 1.05 -6.91
N ARG A 11 -14.97 -0.07 -6.21
CA ARG A 11 -15.10 -0.09 -4.74
C ARG A 11 -13.85 0.47 -4.05
N PHE A 12 -12.67 0.00 -4.42
CA PHE A 12 -11.40 0.49 -3.86
C PHE A 12 -11.04 1.90 -4.37
N ALA A 13 -11.52 2.32 -5.54
CA ALA A 13 -11.26 3.64 -6.11
C ALA A 13 -12.00 4.77 -5.37
N VAL A 14 -13.21 4.53 -4.85
CA VAL A 14 -13.95 5.47 -3.99
C VAL A 14 -13.62 5.32 -2.49
N PHE A 15 -12.99 4.20 -2.09
CA PHE A 15 -12.73 3.90 -0.68
C PHE A 15 -11.79 4.93 -0.04
N GLY A 16 -12.29 5.67 0.95
CA GLY A 16 -11.54 6.71 1.66
C GLY A 16 -11.27 7.99 0.85
N GLU A 17 -11.70 8.07 -0.42
CA GLU A 17 -11.40 9.18 -1.32
C GLU A 17 -12.70 9.80 -1.85
N SER A 18 -13.36 10.61 -1.01
CA SER A 18 -14.70 11.18 -1.24
C SER A 18 -14.84 12.09 -2.46
N SER A 19 -13.74 12.39 -3.17
CA SER A 19 -13.72 13.15 -4.42
C SER A 19 -13.42 12.29 -5.65
N SER A 20 -13.21 10.98 -5.49
CA SER A 20 -13.02 10.05 -6.61
C SER A 20 -14.38 9.64 -7.20
N SER A 21 -14.48 9.69 -8.52
CA SER A 21 -15.64 9.20 -9.28
C SER A 21 -15.66 7.67 -9.44
N GLY A 22 -14.73 6.94 -8.83
CA GLY A 22 -14.58 5.47 -8.98
C GLY A 22 -13.93 5.02 -10.29
N THR A 23 -13.70 5.95 -11.22
CA THR A 23 -13.04 5.74 -12.52
C THR A 23 -11.52 5.68 -12.44
N GLU A 24 -10.93 6.23 -11.37
CA GLU A 24 -9.49 6.30 -11.16
C GLU A 24 -9.10 5.87 -9.73
N MET A 25 -7.92 5.27 -9.59
CA MET A 25 -7.40 4.76 -8.31
C MET A 25 -6.02 5.34 -8.00
N ASN A 26 -5.84 5.88 -6.79
CA ASN A 26 -4.53 6.34 -6.31
C ASN A 26 -3.62 5.16 -5.89
N ASN A 27 -2.31 5.40 -5.73
CA ASN A 27 -1.35 4.35 -5.39
C ASN A 27 -1.56 3.69 -4.01
N LYS A 28 -2.11 4.40 -3.03
CA LYS A 28 -2.43 3.83 -1.70
C LYS A 28 -3.55 2.80 -1.82
N ASN A 29 -4.60 3.14 -2.57
CA ASN A 29 -5.75 2.27 -2.79
C ASN A 29 -5.39 1.09 -3.71
N PHE A 30 -4.54 1.31 -4.71
CA PHE A 30 -3.95 0.26 -5.54
C PHE A 30 -3.10 -0.73 -4.71
N SER A 31 -2.24 -0.20 -3.83
CA SER A 31 -1.46 -1.01 -2.88
C SER A 31 -2.34 -1.74 -1.86
N LYS A 32 -3.44 -1.14 -1.40
CA LYS A 32 -4.40 -1.82 -0.52
C LYS A 32 -5.14 -2.93 -1.26
N LEU A 33 -5.63 -2.69 -2.48
CA LEU A 33 -6.23 -3.73 -3.33
C LEU A 33 -5.26 -4.88 -3.54
N CYS A 34 -4.01 -4.62 -3.92
CA CYS A 34 -3.03 -5.69 -4.14
C CYS A 34 -2.73 -6.53 -2.88
N LYS A 35 -2.91 -5.98 -1.68
CA LYS A 35 -2.80 -6.69 -0.38
C LYS A 35 -4.08 -7.45 -0.03
N ASP A 36 -5.23 -6.79 -0.07
CA ASP A 36 -6.54 -7.36 0.29
C ASP A 36 -6.96 -8.47 -0.69
N CYS A 37 -6.69 -8.28 -1.99
CA CYS A 37 -6.80 -9.32 -3.01
C CYS A 37 -5.78 -10.45 -2.82
N GLY A 38 -4.71 -10.24 -2.06
CA GLY A 38 -3.65 -11.23 -1.87
C GLY A 38 -2.86 -11.47 -3.15
N ILE A 39 -2.80 -10.46 -4.03
CA ILE A 39 -2.01 -10.43 -5.27
C ILE A 39 -0.52 -10.32 -4.91
N MET A 40 -0.21 -9.51 -3.89
CA MET A 40 1.09 -9.48 -3.24
C MET A 40 1.34 -10.77 -2.47
N ASP A 41 2.40 -11.48 -2.86
CA ASP A 41 2.84 -12.72 -2.22
C ASP A 41 3.91 -12.48 -1.14
N GLY A 42 4.48 -11.27 -1.11
CA GLY A 42 5.65 -10.93 -0.29
C GLY A 42 6.97 -11.53 -0.81
N LYS A 43 6.91 -12.62 -1.58
CA LYS A 43 8.08 -13.33 -2.15
C LYS A 43 8.32 -12.99 -3.62
N MET A 44 7.30 -13.19 -4.46
CA MET A 44 7.39 -13.01 -5.93
C MET A 44 6.86 -11.65 -6.40
N VAL A 45 5.93 -11.08 -5.64
CA VAL A 45 5.35 -9.75 -5.83
C VAL A 45 5.37 -9.05 -4.46
N THR A 46 6.23 -8.03 -4.36
CA THR A 46 6.42 -7.17 -3.19
C THR A 46 5.66 -5.85 -3.35
N SER A 47 5.64 -4.99 -2.32
CA SER A 47 5.12 -3.61 -2.47
C SER A 47 5.92 -2.84 -3.51
N THR A 48 7.25 -2.96 -3.49
CA THR A 48 8.15 -2.33 -4.46
C THR A 48 7.81 -2.72 -5.90
N ASP A 49 7.41 -3.97 -6.15
CA ASP A 49 6.95 -4.40 -7.48
C ASP A 49 5.63 -3.74 -7.89
N VAL A 50 4.68 -3.62 -6.95
CA VAL A 50 3.40 -2.93 -7.15
C VAL A 50 3.62 -1.44 -7.42
N ASP A 51 4.50 -0.77 -6.66
CA ASP A 51 4.90 0.62 -6.87
C ASP A 51 5.60 0.86 -8.22
N ILE A 52 6.48 -0.07 -8.63
CA ILE A 52 7.17 -0.04 -9.93
C ILE A 52 6.16 -0.20 -11.07
N VAL A 53 5.27 -1.20 -10.98
CA VAL A 53 4.27 -1.47 -12.03
C VAL A 53 3.24 -0.31 -12.11
N PHE A 54 2.77 0.21 -10.97
CA PHE A 54 1.93 1.42 -10.93
C PHE A 54 2.64 2.60 -11.62
N SER A 55 3.92 2.81 -11.32
CA SER A 55 4.73 3.87 -11.93
C SER A 55 5.06 3.64 -13.40
N LYS A 56 4.95 2.40 -13.90
CA LYS A 56 5.14 2.01 -15.30
C LYS A 56 3.87 2.24 -16.13
N VAL A 57 2.70 1.88 -15.60
CA VAL A 57 1.42 2.00 -16.35
C VAL A 57 0.83 3.41 -16.29
N LYS A 58 1.04 4.16 -15.20
CA LYS A 58 0.45 5.49 -15.04
C LYS A 58 0.95 6.49 -16.09
N ALA A 59 0.10 7.43 -16.48
CA ALA A 59 0.52 8.54 -17.33
C ALA A 59 1.59 9.40 -16.62
N LYS A 60 2.52 10.00 -17.39
CA LYS A 60 3.75 10.63 -16.86
C LYS A 60 3.55 11.75 -15.82
N ASN A 61 2.37 12.37 -15.76
CA ASN A 61 2.01 13.39 -14.76
C ASN A 61 0.86 12.96 -13.82
N ALA A 62 0.36 11.73 -13.94
CA ALA A 62 -0.76 11.24 -13.15
C ALA A 62 -0.35 10.79 -11.73
N ARG A 63 -1.28 11.00 -10.80
CA ARG A 63 -1.23 10.52 -9.40
C ARG A 63 -2.13 9.30 -9.18
N THR A 64 -2.96 9.00 -10.16
CA THR A 64 -3.98 7.96 -10.25
C THR A 64 -3.74 7.09 -11.49
N VAL A 65 -4.37 5.92 -11.55
CA VAL A 65 -4.48 5.06 -12.75
C VAL A 65 -5.95 4.78 -13.07
N THR A 66 -6.28 4.66 -14.35
CA THR A 66 -7.61 4.23 -14.81
C THR A 66 -7.72 2.69 -14.83
N PHE A 67 -8.94 2.15 -14.98
CA PHE A 67 -9.15 0.71 -15.05
C PHE A 67 -8.33 0.02 -16.17
N GLN A 68 -8.16 0.65 -17.33
CA GLN A 68 -7.33 0.09 -18.42
C GLN A 68 -5.87 -0.10 -17.99
N GLN A 69 -5.26 0.92 -17.38
CA GLN A 69 -3.89 0.85 -16.86
C GLN A 69 -3.77 -0.13 -15.68
N PHE A 70 -4.82 -0.22 -14.86
CA PHE A 70 -4.93 -1.24 -13.82
C PHE A 70 -4.92 -2.67 -14.40
N GLN A 71 -5.62 -2.93 -15.51
CA GLN A 71 -5.60 -4.24 -16.18
C GLN A 71 -4.21 -4.58 -16.75
N GLU A 72 -3.50 -3.61 -17.33
CA GLU A 72 -2.09 -3.79 -17.74
C GLU A 72 -1.20 -4.12 -16.54
N ALA A 73 -1.40 -3.46 -15.40
CA ALA A 73 -0.69 -3.77 -14.18
C ALA A 73 -1.00 -5.18 -13.65
N MET A 74 -2.26 -5.61 -13.69
CA MET A 74 -2.66 -6.98 -13.31
C MET A 74 -1.99 -8.03 -14.21
N LYS A 75 -1.78 -7.71 -15.50
CA LYS A 75 -1.07 -8.58 -16.44
C LYS A 75 0.41 -8.73 -16.08
N GLU A 76 1.10 -7.63 -15.80
CA GLU A 76 2.52 -7.65 -15.39
C GLU A 76 2.72 -8.38 -14.05
N LEU A 77 1.87 -8.09 -13.06
CA LEU A 77 1.91 -8.75 -11.74
C LEU A 77 1.55 -10.23 -11.83
N GLY A 78 0.57 -10.59 -12.68
CA GLY A 78 0.20 -11.97 -12.98
C GLY A 78 1.37 -12.77 -13.57
N GLN A 79 2.00 -12.25 -14.63
CA GLN A 79 3.19 -12.87 -15.24
C GLN A 79 4.37 -12.96 -14.24
N LYS A 80 4.57 -11.96 -13.40
CA LYS A 80 5.65 -11.96 -12.40
C LYS A 80 5.42 -12.98 -11.28
N ARG A 81 4.17 -13.18 -10.83
CA ARG A 81 3.80 -14.16 -9.80
C ARG A 81 3.77 -15.59 -10.35
N PHE A 82 3.05 -15.82 -11.43
CA PHE A 82 2.80 -17.14 -12.01
C PHE A 82 3.81 -17.49 -13.10
N LYS A 83 5.11 -17.42 -12.78
CA LYS A 83 6.17 -17.82 -13.72
C LYS A 83 5.98 -19.28 -14.14
N GLY A 84 5.88 -19.52 -15.45
CA GLY A 84 5.59 -20.83 -16.03
C GLY A 84 4.14 -21.06 -16.46
N LYS A 85 3.22 -20.11 -16.20
CA LYS A 85 1.88 -20.09 -16.79
C LYS A 85 1.80 -19.14 -17.98
N SER A 86 0.83 -19.38 -18.86
CA SER A 86 0.48 -18.45 -19.95
C SER A 86 0.00 -17.09 -19.41
N PRO A 87 0.23 -15.98 -20.12
CA PRO A 87 -0.16 -14.64 -19.64
C PRO A 87 -1.65 -14.52 -19.35
N ASP A 88 -2.50 -15.14 -20.19
CA ASP A 88 -3.96 -15.12 -20.06
C ASP A 88 -4.42 -15.91 -18.83
N GLU A 89 -3.85 -17.10 -18.61
CA GLU A 89 -4.15 -17.91 -17.43
C GLU A 89 -3.65 -17.22 -16.15
N ALA A 90 -2.48 -16.58 -16.20
CA ALA A 90 -1.95 -15.79 -15.09
C ALA A 90 -2.86 -14.59 -14.74
N LEU A 91 -3.38 -13.89 -15.75
CA LEU A 91 -4.37 -12.81 -15.59
C LEU A 91 -5.70 -13.33 -15.00
N GLU A 92 -6.19 -14.47 -15.48
CA GLU A 92 -7.42 -15.08 -14.99
C GLU A 92 -7.30 -15.52 -13.52
N ASN A 93 -6.14 -16.05 -13.11
CA ASN A 93 -5.83 -16.36 -11.71
C ASN A 93 -5.75 -15.08 -10.85
N ILE A 94 -5.30 -13.94 -11.39
CA ILE A 94 -5.34 -12.64 -10.68
C ILE A 94 -6.79 -12.15 -10.50
N TYR A 95 -7.63 -12.20 -11.54
CA TYR A 95 -9.02 -11.77 -11.42
C TYR A 95 -9.83 -12.65 -10.45
N LYS A 96 -9.58 -13.96 -10.39
CA LYS A 96 -10.20 -14.86 -9.39
C LYS A 96 -9.81 -14.53 -7.94
N LEU A 97 -8.69 -13.83 -7.72
CA LEU A 97 -8.28 -13.30 -6.41
C LEU A 97 -8.91 -11.93 -6.07
N MET A 98 -9.54 -11.28 -7.05
CA MET A 98 -10.30 -10.03 -6.91
C MET A 98 -11.81 -10.24 -6.81
N GLU A 99 -12.32 -11.38 -7.29
CA GLU A 99 -13.73 -11.75 -7.21
C GLU A 99 -14.17 -11.94 -5.74
N GLY A 100 -15.29 -11.32 -5.35
CA GLY A 100 -15.85 -11.42 -4.00
C GLY A 100 -15.10 -10.66 -2.89
N LYS A 101 -14.32 -9.62 -3.22
CA LYS A 101 -13.58 -8.84 -2.21
C LYS A 101 -13.93 -7.36 -2.19
N ASP A 102 -14.45 -6.92 -1.05
CA ASP A 102 -14.69 -5.51 -0.74
C ASP A 102 -13.50 -4.88 0.04
N PRO A 103 -13.33 -3.55 -0.04
CA PRO A 103 -12.28 -2.83 0.70
C PRO A 103 -12.61 -2.78 2.20
N ALA A 104 -12.19 -3.82 2.92
CA ALA A 104 -12.47 -3.96 4.34
C ALA A 104 -11.56 -3.05 5.20
N THR A 105 -12.16 -2.40 6.21
CA THR A 105 -11.46 -1.56 7.19
C THR A 105 -10.79 -2.40 8.30
N THR A 106 -10.04 -3.43 7.89
CA THR A 106 -9.57 -4.52 8.77
C THR A 106 -8.39 -4.10 9.66
N GLY A 107 -8.68 -3.30 10.68
CA GLY A 107 -7.76 -2.94 11.76
C GLY A 107 -6.86 -1.74 11.44
N VAL A 108 -6.63 -0.90 12.45
CA VAL A 108 -5.67 0.20 12.37
C VAL A 108 -4.25 -0.38 12.42
N THR A 109 -3.58 -0.46 11.28
CA THR A 109 -2.11 -0.44 11.27
C THR A 109 -1.67 1.02 11.30
N VAL A 110 -0.93 1.41 12.34
CA VAL A 110 -0.39 2.76 12.47
C VAL A 110 0.50 3.08 11.26
N SER A 111 0.23 4.21 10.60
CA SER A 111 1.07 4.71 9.52
C SER A 111 2.36 5.26 10.10
N ASP A 112 3.38 4.41 10.25
CA ASP A 112 4.73 4.86 10.57
C ASP A 112 5.17 5.86 9.50
N SER A 113 5.23 7.13 9.90
CA SER A 113 5.32 8.25 8.98
C SER A 113 6.78 8.63 8.78
N LEU A 114 7.57 7.65 8.32
CA LEU A 114 9.01 7.76 8.09
C LEU A 114 9.33 8.74 6.95
N HIS A 115 9.16 10.02 7.24
CA HIS A 115 9.73 11.11 6.49
C HIS A 115 11.25 10.94 6.50
N SER A 116 11.82 10.66 5.34
CA SER A 116 13.26 10.64 5.15
C SER A 116 13.81 12.06 5.36
N LEU A 117 14.37 12.30 6.55
CA LEU A 117 15.20 13.48 6.81
C LEU A 117 16.66 13.14 6.51
N ASN A 118 17.33 14.12 5.92
CA ASN A 118 18.61 13.95 5.22
C ASN A 118 19.76 13.55 6.17
N PRO A 119 20.64 12.60 5.78
CA PRO A 119 21.78 12.19 6.60
C PRO A 119 22.93 13.19 6.49
N THR A 120 23.06 14.13 7.44
CA THR A 120 24.23 15.02 7.52
C THR A 120 24.72 15.25 8.97
N SER A 121 26.01 14.93 9.19
CA SER A 121 26.93 15.41 10.25
C SER A 121 26.95 14.79 11.67
N LEU A 122 28.18 14.42 12.03
CA LEU A 122 28.86 14.61 13.33
C LEU A 122 28.48 13.81 14.61
N ASN A 123 29.23 12.72 14.79
CA ASN A 123 29.98 12.27 16.00
C ASN A 123 29.33 12.18 17.40
N PRO A 124 29.67 11.13 18.19
CA PRO A 124 29.21 10.97 19.56
C PRO A 124 30.14 11.63 20.60
N HIS A 125 29.54 12.26 21.61
CA HIS A 125 30.16 12.51 22.93
C HIS A 125 29.02 12.50 23.96
N CYS A 126 28.87 11.44 24.77
CA CYS A 126 29.49 11.27 26.09
C CYS A 126 29.23 12.40 27.10
N SER A 127 28.85 11.95 28.32
CA SER A 127 28.99 12.58 29.65
C SER A 127 27.75 13.18 30.32
N CYS A 128 27.37 12.55 31.46
CA CYS A 128 26.90 13.18 32.71
C CYS A 128 25.52 13.89 32.73
N LEU A 129 24.77 13.97 33.84
CA LEU A 129 24.74 13.31 35.17
C LEU A 129 23.27 13.42 35.69
N PRO A 130 22.83 12.78 36.79
CA PRO A 130 21.47 12.93 37.31
C PRO A 130 21.32 14.06 38.35
N SER A 131 20.14 14.67 38.39
CA SER A 131 19.66 15.59 39.45
C SER A 131 18.27 15.12 39.89
N TYR A 132 18.10 14.54 41.07
CA TYR A 132 18.03 15.20 42.38
C TYR A 132 16.86 16.20 42.48
N MET A 133 15.85 15.85 43.28
CA MET A 133 14.81 16.74 43.78
C MET A 133 14.57 16.42 45.27
N PRO A 134 14.69 17.41 46.19
CA PRO A 134 14.42 17.23 47.61
C PRO A 134 12.92 17.37 47.93
N GLY A 135 12.47 16.83 49.07
CA GLY A 135 11.08 16.88 49.52
C GLY A 135 10.83 17.73 50.79
N PHE A 136 9.56 17.91 51.14
CA PHE A 136 8.92 18.42 52.38
C PHE A 136 7.39 18.50 52.11
N LEU A 137 6.41 18.59 53.02
CA LEU A 137 6.24 18.63 54.50
C LEU A 137 4.80 18.03 54.75
N SER A 138 4.26 17.60 55.90
CA SER A 138 4.54 17.79 57.35
C SER A 138 4.14 16.55 58.16
N THR A 139 4.49 16.54 59.46
CA THR A 139 3.79 15.77 60.50
C THR A 139 2.62 16.59 61.09
N VAL A 140 1.53 15.90 61.44
CA VAL A 140 0.58 16.20 62.53
C VAL A 140 0.23 14.83 63.15
N ALA A 141 0.50 14.58 64.45
CA ALA A 141 -0.16 15.09 65.65
C ALA A 141 -1.48 14.33 65.93
#